data_AF-A0AAN6WLC6-F1
#
_entry.id   AF-A0AAN6WLC6-F1
#
_cell.length_a   1.000
_cell.length_b   1.000
_cell.length_c   1.000
_cell.angle_alpha   90.00
_cell.angle_beta   90.00
_cell.angle_gamma   90.00
#
_symmetry.space_group_name_H-M   'P 1'
#
loop_
_entity.id
_entity.type
_entity.pdbx_description
1 polymer ?
#
loop_
_entity_poly.entity_id
_entity_poly.type
_entity_poly.pdbx_seq_one_letter_code
_entity_poly.pdbx_strand_id
1 'polypeptide(L)'
;DGKVVEAALASSSVWPSFQRKVSRPEIADFLGLIPHERRILSDDPRMRNANGKKRPGKPAPDIFLTTLDVINASRPADDKILPKECLVFEDSVPGTEAARRAGMRVVWVPHPELAVEWAGRDHEVLAGRTNLLPIGDEHLLGELGDGWGEKIDSLEAFNYAKYDIEVRERN
;
A
#
# COMPACT_ATOMS: atom_id res chain seq x y z
N ASP A 1 -22.59 2.94 -0.21
CA ASP A 1 -23.10 1.62 0.23
C ASP A 1 -22.98 1.32 1.73
N GLY A 2 -22.44 2.23 2.56
CA GLY A 2 -22.38 2.01 4.01
C GLY A 2 -21.45 0.87 4.46
N LYS A 3 -20.64 0.33 3.54
CA LYS A 3 -19.61 -0.67 3.85
C LYS A 3 -18.52 -0.03 4.73
N VAL A 4 -18.00 -0.81 5.66
CA VAL A 4 -16.89 -0.39 6.53
C VAL A 4 -15.57 -0.49 5.76
N VAL A 5 -14.73 0.53 5.88
CA VAL A 5 -13.37 0.50 5.32
C VAL A 5 -12.51 -0.49 6.12
N GLU A 6 -11.93 -1.45 5.42
CA GLU A 6 -10.98 -2.40 6.00
C GLU A 6 -9.56 -1.80 5.97
N ALA A 7 -8.83 -1.92 7.07
CA ALA A 7 -7.44 -1.48 7.17
C ALA A 7 -6.49 -2.65 7.41
N ALA A 8 -5.31 -2.55 6.80
CA ALA A 8 -4.22 -3.50 6.94
C ALA A 8 -2.88 -2.76 6.79
N LEU A 9 -1.80 -3.37 7.28
CA LEU A 9 -0.44 -2.85 7.17
C LEU A 9 0.38 -3.77 6.26
N ALA A 10 1.07 -3.19 5.28
CA ALA A 10 2.07 -3.86 4.46
C ALA A 10 3.43 -3.14 4.66
N SER A 11 4.46 -3.84 5.15
CA SER A 11 5.77 -3.23 5.38
C SER A 11 6.91 -4.11 4.86
N SER A 12 7.87 -3.48 4.17
CA SER A 12 9.12 -4.15 3.77
C SER A 12 10.09 -4.39 4.93
N SER A 13 9.74 -3.97 6.15
CA SER A 13 10.55 -4.26 7.34
C SER A 13 10.50 -5.74 7.68
N VAL A 14 11.55 -6.23 8.35
CA VAL A 14 11.51 -7.51 9.07
C VAL A 14 11.09 -7.27 10.52
N TRP A 15 10.58 -8.28 11.22
CA TRP A 15 10.05 -8.15 12.58
C TRP A 15 10.97 -7.40 13.56
N PRO A 16 12.28 -7.72 13.67
CA PRO A 16 13.16 -6.99 14.60
C PRO A 16 13.29 -5.49 14.30
N SER A 17 13.27 -5.10 13.02
CA SER A 17 13.30 -3.69 12.65
C SER A 17 11.94 -3.02 12.84
N PHE A 18 10.86 -3.75 12.56
CA PHE A 18 9.50 -3.25 12.74
C PHE A 18 9.24 -2.92 14.21
N GLN A 19 9.60 -3.82 15.14
CA GLN A 19 9.45 -3.59 16.57
C GLN A 19 10.12 -2.30 17.05
N ARG A 20 11.30 -1.96 16.51
CA ARG A 20 11.96 -0.69 16.83
C ARG A 20 11.18 0.52 16.31
N LYS A 21 10.65 0.45 15.08
CA LYS A 21 9.86 1.54 14.47
C LYS A 21 8.56 1.82 15.23
N VAL A 22 7.96 0.78 15.81
CA VAL A 22 6.67 0.88 16.50
C VAL A 22 6.80 0.97 18.03
N SER A 23 8.01 1.20 18.53
CA SER A 23 8.29 1.29 19.97
C SER A 23 7.76 2.55 20.65
N ARG A 24 7.45 3.59 19.86
CA ARG A 24 6.83 4.82 20.38
C ARG A 24 5.35 4.58 20.69
N PRO A 25 4.84 4.99 21.86
CA PRO A 25 3.45 4.74 22.27
C PRO A 25 2.42 5.21 21.24
N GLU A 26 2.62 6.40 20.66
CA GLU A 26 1.67 6.98 19.70
C GLU A 26 1.56 6.12 18.42
N ILE A 27 2.69 5.54 17.99
CA ILE A 27 2.74 4.64 16.83
C ILE A 27 2.16 3.27 17.20
N ALA A 28 2.42 2.78 18.40
CA ALA A 28 1.86 1.53 18.90
C ALA A 28 0.33 1.59 19.01
N ASP A 29 -0.21 2.69 19.54
CA ASP A 29 -1.65 2.92 19.67
C ASP A 29 -2.33 3.01 18.30
N PHE A 30 -1.75 3.78 17.37
CA PHE A 30 -2.24 3.87 16.00
C PHE A 30 -2.28 2.50 15.32
N LEU A 31 -1.18 1.74 15.40
CA LEU A 31 -1.12 0.40 14.81
C LEU A 31 -2.03 -0.59 15.53
N GLY A 32 -2.33 -0.36 16.81
CA GLY A 32 -3.32 -1.10 17.60
C GLY A 32 -4.71 -1.13 16.95
N LEU A 33 -5.04 -0.15 16.11
CA LEU A 33 -6.30 -0.11 15.34
C LEU A 33 -6.34 -1.16 14.22
N ILE A 34 -5.18 -1.65 13.77
CA ILE A 34 -5.07 -2.69 12.73
C ILE A 34 -4.83 -4.03 13.41
N PRO A 35 -5.69 -5.05 13.25
CA PRO A 35 -5.48 -6.38 13.83
C PRO A 35 -4.12 -6.98 13.45
N HIS A 36 -3.48 -7.71 14.36
CA HIS A 36 -2.14 -8.26 14.15
C HIS A 36 -2.08 -9.18 12.91
N GLU A 37 -3.16 -9.92 12.68
CA GLU A 37 -3.33 -10.81 11.52
C GLU A 37 -3.27 -10.03 10.21
N ARG A 38 -3.64 -8.75 10.20
CA ARG A 38 -3.65 -7.87 9.01
C ARG A 38 -2.39 -7.02 8.89
N ARG A 39 -1.32 -7.36 9.62
CA ARG A 39 -0.01 -6.71 9.51
C ARG A 39 0.96 -7.67 8.82
N ILE A 40 1.30 -7.38 7.57
CA ILE A 40 2.19 -8.20 6.74
C ILE A 40 3.56 -7.53 6.68
N LEU A 41 4.57 -8.25 7.16
CA LEU A 41 5.97 -7.86 7.11
C LEU A 41 6.72 -8.65 6.02
N SER A 42 7.93 -8.21 5.66
CA SER A 42 8.71 -8.87 4.60
C SER A 42 9.22 -10.26 4.95
N ASP A 43 9.29 -10.61 6.23
CA ASP A 43 9.66 -11.91 6.78
C ASP A 43 8.45 -12.73 7.24
N ASP A 44 7.23 -12.23 7.02
CA ASP A 44 6.00 -12.95 7.34
C ASP A 44 5.96 -14.31 6.61
N PRO A 45 5.56 -15.41 7.27
CA PRO A 45 5.41 -16.72 6.63
C PRO A 45 4.53 -16.70 5.37
N ARG A 46 3.53 -15.81 5.30
CA ARG A 46 2.64 -15.62 4.15
C ARG A 46 3.33 -14.97 2.96
N MET A 47 4.48 -14.32 3.18
CA MET A 47 5.38 -13.84 2.13
C MET A 47 6.29 -14.93 1.57
N ARG A 48 5.89 -16.21 1.70
CA ARG A 48 6.54 -17.36 1.08
C ARG A 48 5.57 -18.03 0.10
N ASN A 49 6.11 -18.56 -0.99
CA ASN A 49 5.32 -19.37 -1.93
C ASN A 49 5.19 -20.83 -1.43
N ALA A 50 4.47 -21.67 -2.18
CA ALA A 50 4.23 -23.08 -1.83
C ALA A 50 5.52 -23.90 -1.60
N ASN A 51 6.65 -23.48 -2.17
CA ASN A 51 7.95 -24.13 -2.01
C ASN A 51 8.81 -23.51 -0.88
N GLY A 52 8.22 -22.63 -0.06
CA GLY A 52 8.91 -21.93 1.04
C GLY A 52 9.83 -20.79 0.60
N LYS A 53 9.94 -20.49 -0.69
CA LYS A 53 10.78 -19.41 -1.23
C LYS A 53 10.13 -18.06 -0.93
N LYS A 54 10.95 -17.11 -0.47
CA LYS A 54 10.53 -15.72 -0.23
C LYS A 54 9.98 -15.10 -1.51
N ARG A 55 8.81 -14.47 -1.42
CA ARG A 55 8.22 -13.66 -2.49
C ARG A 55 9.05 -12.40 -2.73
N PRO A 56 9.12 -11.88 -3.96
CA PRO A 56 9.85 -10.65 -4.24
C PRO A 56 9.34 -9.47 -3.40
N GLY A 57 10.25 -8.56 -3.03
CA GLY A 57 9.88 -7.30 -2.41
C GLY A 57 9.45 -6.26 -3.45
N LYS A 58 9.04 -5.08 -2.97
CA LYS A 58 8.80 -3.89 -3.82
C LYS A 58 9.99 -3.67 -4.78
N PRO A 59 9.76 -3.42 -6.08
CA PRO A 59 8.49 -2.99 -6.70
C PRO A 59 7.56 -4.14 -7.11
N ALA A 60 7.84 -5.38 -6.74
CA ALA A 60 6.87 -6.45 -6.98
C ALA A 60 5.59 -6.27 -6.14
N PRO A 61 4.41 -6.66 -6.67
CA PRO A 61 3.13 -6.39 -6.03
C PRO A 61 2.81 -7.35 -4.87
N ASP A 62 3.63 -8.39 -4.67
CA ASP A 62 3.35 -9.52 -3.78
C ASP A 62 2.92 -9.11 -2.37
N ILE A 63 3.51 -8.08 -1.78
CA ILE A 63 3.17 -7.68 -0.41
C ILE A 63 1.74 -7.11 -0.33
N PHE A 64 1.32 -6.34 -1.32
CA PHE A 64 -0.03 -5.77 -1.36
C PHE A 64 -1.07 -6.82 -1.71
N LEU A 65 -0.78 -7.70 -2.68
CA LEU A 65 -1.66 -8.82 -3.01
C LEU A 65 -1.82 -9.79 -1.83
N THR A 66 -0.73 -10.15 -1.15
CA THR A 66 -0.79 -10.98 0.07
C THR A 66 -1.59 -10.31 1.18
N THR A 67 -1.46 -8.98 1.34
CA THR A 67 -2.23 -8.22 2.33
C THR A 67 -3.73 -8.21 2.02
N LEU A 68 -4.08 -8.03 0.74
CA LEU A 68 -5.47 -8.13 0.28
C LEU A 68 -6.04 -9.53 0.50
N ASP A 69 -5.29 -10.58 0.16
CA ASP A 69 -5.69 -11.97 0.39
C ASP A 69 -6.01 -12.24 1.87
N VAL A 70 -5.23 -11.66 2.78
CA VAL A 70 -5.46 -11.78 4.23
C VAL A 70 -6.74 -11.09 4.68
N ILE A 71 -7.05 -9.89 4.17
CA ILE A 71 -8.35 -9.25 4.44
C ILE A 71 -9.47 -10.14 3.90
N ASN A 72 -9.33 -10.56 2.64
CA ASN A 72 -10.30 -11.35 1.92
C ASN A 72 -10.51 -12.74 2.53
N ALA A 73 -9.52 -13.35 3.20
CA ALA A 73 -9.66 -14.68 3.82
C ALA A 73 -10.83 -14.76 4.82
N SER A 74 -11.16 -13.64 5.48
CA SER A 74 -12.27 -13.53 6.43
C SER A 74 -13.64 -13.21 5.80
N ARG A 75 -13.69 -13.01 4.48
CA ARG A 75 -14.89 -12.54 3.75
C ARG A 75 -15.58 -13.66 2.97
N PRO A 76 -16.90 -13.57 2.71
CA PRO A 76 -17.61 -14.45 1.77
C PRO A 76 -16.99 -14.44 0.36
N ALA A 77 -17.21 -15.51 -0.41
CA ALA A 77 -16.65 -15.64 -1.76
C ALA A 77 -17.21 -14.62 -2.75
N ASP A 78 -18.45 -14.20 -2.56
CA ASP A 78 -19.21 -13.25 -3.37
C ASP A 78 -19.06 -11.78 -2.93
N ASP A 79 -18.33 -11.51 -1.85
CA ASP A 79 -18.07 -10.15 -1.34
C ASP A 79 -16.56 -9.94 -1.05
N LYS A 80 -15.71 -10.44 -1.93
CA LYS A 80 -14.27 -10.16 -1.90
C LYS A 80 -13.99 -8.73 -2.37
N ILE A 81 -13.05 -8.07 -1.70
CA ILE A 81 -12.51 -6.78 -2.14
C ILE A 81 -11.59 -7.05 -3.33
N LEU A 82 -11.82 -6.35 -4.42
CA LEU A 82 -11.00 -6.38 -5.62
C LEU A 82 -9.80 -5.42 -5.48
N PRO A 83 -8.67 -5.67 -6.15
CA PRO A 83 -7.54 -4.75 -6.10
C PRO A 83 -7.89 -3.30 -6.47
N LYS A 84 -8.81 -3.11 -7.43
CA LYS A 84 -9.30 -1.79 -7.84
C LYS A 84 -10.08 -1.03 -6.76
N GLU A 85 -10.55 -1.73 -5.74
CA GLU A 85 -11.26 -1.17 -4.58
C GLU A 85 -10.29 -0.85 -3.43
N CYS A 86 -8.99 -1.19 -3.57
CA CYS A 86 -7.97 -0.87 -2.60
C CYS A 86 -7.38 0.52 -2.83
N LEU A 87 -7.09 1.21 -1.72
CA LEU A 87 -6.33 2.45 -1.67
C LEU A 87 -5.07 2.25 -0.82
N VAL A 88 -3.91 2.38 -1.44
CA VAL A 88 -2.61 2.25 -0.79
C VAL A 88 -2.05 3.63 -0.45
N PHE A 89 -1.50 3.80 0.74
CA PHE A 89 -0.69 4.96 1.12
C PHE A 89 0.79 4.55 1.16
N GLU A 90 1.64 5.24 0.41
CA GLU A 90 3.08 4.94 0.33
C GLU A 90 3.90 6.21 0.27
N ASP A 91 5.12 6.17 0.81
CA ASP A 91 6.09 7.26 0.77
C ASP A 91 7.17 7.02 -0.30
N SER A 92 7.48 5.75 -0.57
CA SER A 92 8.57 5.34 -1.44
C SER A 92 8.16 5.18 -2.90
N VAL A 93 9.09 5.47 -3.83
CA VAL A 93 8.88 5.20 -5.26
C VAL A 93 8.65 3.71 -5.55
N PRO A 94 9.48 2.76 -5.06
CA PRO A 94 9.26 1.34 -5.31
C PRO A 94 7.95 0.82 -4.71
N GLY A 95 7.49 1.38 -3.58
CA GLY A 95 6.21 1.03 -2.99
C GLY A 95 5.03 1.54 -3.77
N THR A 96 5.11 2.77 -4.28
CA THR A 96 4.09 3.32 -5.18
C THR A 96 3.95 2.46 -6.42
N GLU A 97 5.07 2.09 -7.04
CA GLU A 97 5.09 1.20 -8.20
C GLU A 97 4.51 -0.18 -7.88
N ALA A 98 4.86 -0.79 -6.74
CA ALA A 98 4.28 -2.06 -6.31
C ALA A 98 2.75 -1.99 -6.13
N ALA A 99 2.21 -0.87 -5.65
CA ALA A 99 0.77 -0.69 -5.51
C ALA A 99 0.08 -0.60 -6.88
N ARG A 100 0.67 0.15 -7.83
CA ARG A 100 0.17 0.21 -9.22
C ARG A 100 0.18 -1.17 -9.87
N ARG A 101 1.29 -1.91 -9.69
CA ARG A 101 1.45 -3.29 -10.19
C ARG A 101 0.50 -4.30 -9.56
N ALA A 102 -0.01 -4.01 -8.37
CA ALA A 102 -1.06 -4.79 -7.73
C ALA A 102 -2.45 -4.47 -8.28
N GLY A 103 -2.58 -3.52 -9.21
CA GLY A 103 -3.87 -3.05 -9.72
C GLY A 103 -4.65 -2.25 -8.68
N MET A 104 -3.96 -1.56 -7.77
CA MET A 104 -4.55 -0.76 -6.69
C MET A 104 -4.38 0.74 -6.95
N ARG A 105 -5.26 1.54 -6.34
CA ARG A 105 -5.09 3.01 -6.27
C ARG A 105 -4.00 3.32 -5.27
N VAL A 106 -3.27 4.41 -5.49
CA VAL A 106 -2.19 4.81 -4.59
C VAL A 106 -2.20 6.32 -4.32
N VAL A 107 -2.00 6.67 -3.06
CA VAL A 107 -1.71 8.01 -2.59
C VAL A 107 -0.24 8.02 -2.18
N TRP A 108 0.57 8.67 -2.99
CA TRP A 108 1.99 8.86 -2.74
C TRP A 108 2.19 10.09 -1.85
N VAL A 109 2.78 9.86 -0.67
CA VAL A 109 3.07 10.86 0.36
C VAL A 109 4.59 10.89 0.59
N PRO A 110 5.36 11.42 -0.37
CA PRO A 110 6.82 11.38 -0.29
C PRO A 110 7.36 12.26 0.84
N HIS A 111 8.54 11.89 1.34
CA HIS A 111 9.37 12.83 2.10
C HIS A 111 9.65 14.08 1.24
N PRO A 112 9.68 15.31 1.81
CA PRO A 112 9.85 16.54 1.02
C PRO A 112 11.09 16.55 0.11
N GLU A 113 12.21 16.00 0.57
CA GLU A 113 13.43 15.91 -0.24
C GLU A 113 13.26 14.98 -1.45
N LEU A 114 12.55 13.85 -1.28
CA LEU A 114 12.23 12.94 -2.39
C LEU A 114 11.24 13.60 -3.36
N ALA A 115 10.29 14.39 -2.84
CA ALA A 115 9.37 15.15 -3.66
C ALA A 115 10.09 16.17 -4.56
N VAL A 116 11.18 16.78 -4.07
CA VAL A 116 12.03 17.68 -4.85
C VAL A 116 12.83 16.92 -5.90
N GLU A 117 13.40 15.77 -5.56
CA GLU A 117 14.16 14.92 -6.50
C GLU A 117 13.30 14.49 -7.71
N TRP A 118 12.02 14.22 -7.48
CA TRP A 118 11.06 13.78 -8.50
C TRP A 118 10.21 14.88 -9.11
N ALA A 119 10.50 16.15 -8.79
CA ALA A 119 9.73 17.28 -9.29
C ALA A 119 9.69 17.30 -10.83
N GLY A 120 8.48 17.32 -11.38
CA GLY A 120 8.24 17.29 -12.84
C GLY A 120 8.23 15.89 -13.44
N ARG A 121 8.60 14.86 -12.67
CA ARG A 121 8.51 13.42 -13.02
C ARG A 121 7.55 12.66 -12.11
N ASP A 122 6.78 13.36 -11.28
CA ASP A 122 5.81 12.77 -10.35
C ASP A 122 4.82 11.84 -11.08
N HIS A 123 4.40 12.21 -12.29
CA HIS A 123 3.48 11.43 -13.12
C HIS A 123 4.03 10.04 -13.50
N GLU A 124 5.36 9.89 -13.62
CA GLU A 124 5.99 8.58 -13.81
C GLU A 124 5.88 7.71 -12.56
N VAL A 125 6.11 8.30 -11.37
CA VAL A 125 5.96 7.62 -10.08
C VAL A 125 4.52 7.15 -9.88
N LEU A 126 3.55 8.04 -10.15
CA LEU A 126 2.13 7.77 -10.00
C LEU A 126 1.62 6.69 -10.98
N ALA A 127 2.28 6.50 -12.12
CA ALA A 127 2.00 5.39 -13.03
C ALA A 127 2.82 4.12 -12.73
N GLY A 128 3.79 4.18 -11.82
CA GLY A 128 4.76 3.11 -11.59
C GLY A 128 5.75 2.92 -12.74
N ARG A 129 5.98 3.94 -13.57
CA ARG A 129 6.80 3.90 -14.79
C ARG A 129 8.14 4.59 -14.60
N THR A 130 8.80 4.35 -13.48
CA THR A 130 10.00 5.11 -13.10
C THR A 130 11.30 4.59 -13.71
N ASN A 131 11.29 3.33 -14.17
CA ASN A 131 12.45 2.62 -14.70
C ASN A 131 13.67 2.61 -13.75
N LEU A 132 13.46 2.85 -12.44
CA LEU A 132 14.53 2.85 -11.44
C LEU A 132 15.12 1.47 -11.20
N LEU A 133 14.28 0.45 -11.33
CA LEU A 133 14.66 -0.94 -11.15
C LEU A 133 14.22 -1.69 -12.40
N PRO A 134 15.02 -2.68 -12.88
CA PRO A 134 14.60 -3.52 -13.98
C PRO A 134 13.32 -4.25 -13.57
N ILE A 135 12.23 -3.83 -14.16
CA ILE A 135 10.92 -4.44 -14.01
C ILE A 135 10.84 -5.62 -14.97
N GLY A 136 10.27 -6.73 -14.49
CA GLY A 136 10.00 -7.89 -15.32
C GLY A 136 8.84 -7.58 -16.27
N ASP A 137 7.64 -7.98 -15.88
CA ASP A 137 6.43 -7.71 -16.67
C ASP A 137 5.97 -6.25 -16.53
N GLU A 138 5.98 -5.51 -17.65
CA GLU A 138 5.52 -4.12 -17.76
C GLU A 138 4.01 -3.98 -18.00
N HIS A 139 3.29 -5.07 -18.29
CA HIS A 139 1.83 -5.03 -18.48
C HIS A 139 1.07 -4.67 -17.20
N LEU A 140 1.73 -4.79 -16.05
CA LEU A 140 1.18 -4.44 -14.75
C LEU A 140 1.31 -2.95 -14.40
N LEU A 141 1.94 -2.14 -15.25
CA LEU A 141 2.11 -0.70 -14.99
C LEU A 141 0.83 0.07 -15.27
N GLY A 142 0.61 1.15 -14.51
CA GLY A 142 -0.48 2.09 -14.76
C GLY A 142 -0.26 2.92 -16.02
N GLU A 143 -1.23 3.77 -16.37
CA GLU A 143 -1.08 4.75 -17.44
C GLU A 143 -0.76 6.13 -16.86
N LEU A 144 -0.06 6.96 -17.62
CA LEU A 144 0.22 8.34 -17.21
C LEU A 144 -1.10 9.12 -17.15
N GLY A 145 -1.43 9.67 -15.97
CA GLY A 145 -2.61 10.51 -15.80
C GLY A 145 -3.95 9.78 -15.75
N ASP A 146 -3.96 8.47 -15.51
CA ASP A 146 -5.20 7.67 -15.39
C ASP A 146 -6.02 7.93 -14.11
N GLY A 147 -5.52 8.80 -13.21
CA GLY A 147 -6.18 9.18 -11.97
C GLY A 147 -6.13 8.14 -10.86
N TRP A 148 -5.40 7.04 -11.06
CA TRP A 148 -5.24 5.99 -10.04
C TRP A 148 -4.09 6.26 -9.06
N GLY A 149 -3.17 7.14 -9.42
CA GLY A 149 -2.16 7.70 -8.53
C GLY A 149 -2.49 9.15 -8.17
N GLU A 150 -2.32 9.51 -6.91
CA GLU A 150 -2.35 10.89 -6.43
C GLU A 150 -1.10 11.17 -5.58
N LYS A 151 -0.54 12.38 -5.70
CA LYS A 151 0.49 12.88 -4.80
C LYS A 151 -0.15 13.89 -3.82
N ILE A 152 0.14 13.74 -2.54
CA ILE A 152 -0.17 14.74 -1.51
C ILE A 152 1.06 14.97 -0.63
N ASP A 153 1.20 16.16 -0.04
CA ASP A 153 2.37 16.51 0.76
C ASP A 153 2.32 15.96 2.19
N SER A 154 1.12 15.70 2.71
CA SER A 154 0.90 15.10 4.02
C SER A 154 -0.44 14.36 4.09
N LEU A 155 -0.59 13.44 5.03
CA LEU A 155 -1.87 12.75 5.26
C LEU A 155 -2.99 13.69 5.74
N GLU A 156 -2.66 14.86 6.30
CA GLU A 156 -3.64 15.88 6.67
C GLU A 156 -4.35 16.49 5.46
N ALA A 157 -3.70 16.46 4.28
CA ALA A 157 -4.28 16.92 3.02
C ALA A 157 -5.15 15.85 2.32
N PHE A 158 -5.33 14.67 2.91
CA PHE A 158 -6.07 13.59 2.29
C PHE A 158 -7.57 13.91 2.15
N ASN A 159 -8.07 13.90 0.92
CA ASN A 159 -9.48 14.18 0.62
C ASN A 159 -10.32 12.90 0.68
N TYR A 160 -10.91 12.60 1.84
CA TYR A 160 -11.80 11.45 2.04
C TYR A 160 -12.95 11.39 1.03
N ALA A 161 -13.58 12.53 0.71
CA ALA A 161 -14.74 12.58 -0.19
C ALA A 161 -14.40 12.17 -1.63
N LYS A 162 -13.16 12.42 -2.10
CA LYS A 162 -12.68 11.96 -3.42
C LYS A 162 -12.70 10.43 -3.55
N TYR A 163 -12.66 9.71 -2.43
CA TYR A 163 -12.64 8.26 -2.36
C TYR A 163 -13.95 7.68 -1.81
N ASP A 164 -15.02 8.49 -1.74
CA ASP A 164 -16.31 8.10 -1.18
C ASP A 164 -16.21 7.58 0.27
N ILE A 165 -15.23 8.08 1.03
CA ILE A 165 -15.04 7.72 2.45
C ILE A 165 -15.75 8.76 3.31
N GLU A 166 -16.71 8.28 4.12
CA GLU A 166 -17.38 9.07 5.14
C GLU A 166 -16.76 8.80 6.52
N VAL A 167 -16.27 9.84 7.19
CA VAL A 167 -15.77 9.75 8.56
C VAL A 167 -16.95 9.91 9.51
N ARG A 168 -17.18 8.93 10.38
CA ARG A 168 -18.18 9.00 11.45
C ARG A 168 -17.46 9.13 12.79
N GLU A 169 -17.88 10.07 13.61
CA GLU A 169 -17.38 10.17 14.98
C GLU A 169 -17.75 8.90 15.74
N ARG A 170 -16.79 8.38 16.52
CA ARG A 170 -17.09 7.31 17.48
C ARG A 170 -17.89 7.94 18.62
N ASN A 171 -19.16 7.60 18.74
CA ASN A 171 -19.97 7.84 19.94
C ASN A 171 -19.41 7.05 21.13
#